data_AF-A0A368GXY8-F1
#
_entry.id   AF-A0A368GXY8-F1
#
_cell.length_a   1.000
_cell.length_b   1.000
_cell.length_c   1.000
_cell.angle_alpha   90.00
_cell.angle_beta   90.00
_cell.angle_gamma   90.00
#
_symmetry.space_group_name_H-M   'P 1'
#
loop_
_entity.id
_entity.type
_entity.pdbx_description
1 polymer ?
#
loop_
_entity_poly.entity_id
_entity_poly.type
_entity_poly.pdbx_seq_one_letter_code
_entity_poly.pdbx_strand_id
1 'polypeptide(L)'
;MVTPNDWGELWLNEGFATFFENTWFYTKNGGDLHRTVHATLSFDTALREDSFATSRPLCSIIDTPSEIFETFDGISYKKGAAILEMTASLMGEQKFRKALNRPF
;
A
#
# COMPACT_ATOMS: atom_id res chain seq x y z
N MET A 1 14.41 5.62 5.42
CA MET A 1 14.50 4.43 4.57
C MET A 1 14.21 3.25 5.47
N VAL A 2 13.13 2.52 5.20
CA VAL A 2 12.75 1.31 5.93
C VAL A 2 13.03 0.15 4.99
N THR A 3 13.80 -0.83 5.44
CA THR A 3 14.09 -2.05 4.68
C THR A 3 13.24 -3.17 5.30
N PRO A 4 12.47 -3.92 4.51
CA PRO A 4 11.77 -5.12 5.00
C PRO A 4 12.74 -6.06 5.71
N ASN A 5 12.30 -6.73 6.78
CA ASN A 5 13.15 -7.71 7.46
C ASN A 5 13.37 -8.97 6.58
N ASP A 6 12.34 -9.34 5.82
CA ASP A 6 12.36 -10.42 4.85
C ASP A 6 11.40 -10.15 3.67
N TRP A 7 11.28 -11.12 2.77
CA TRP A 7 10.41 -11.03 1.59
C TRP A 7 8.91 -11.08 1.92
N GLY A 8 8.52 -11.62 3.08
CA GLY A 8 7.14 -11.61 3.55
C GLY A 8 6.61 -10.21 3.85
N GLU A 9 7.53 -9.28 4.12
CA GLU A 9 7.26 -7.86 4.35
C GLU A 9 7.46 -6.99 3.09
N LEU A 10 7.61 -7.57 1.89
CA LEU A 10 7.82 -6.82 0.64
C LEU A 10 6.74 -5.74 0.42
N TRP A 11 5.50 -6.03 0.81
CA TRP A 11 4.38 -5.09 0.70
C TRP A 11 4.64 -3.76 1.41
N LEU A 12 5.49 -3.72 2.44
CA LEU A 12 5.86 -2.45 3.09
C LEU A 12 6.56 -1.56 2.08
N ASN A 13 7.53 -2.08 1.33
CA ASN A 13 8.24 -1.27 0.34
C ASN A 13 7.30 -0.85 -0.80
N GLU A 14 6.66 -1.82 -1.45
CA GLU A 14 5.84 -1.58 -2.64
C GLU A 14 4.55 -0.81 -2.34
N GLY A 15 3.92 -1.10 -1.20
CA GLY A 15 2.72 -0.41 -0.73
C GLY A 15 3.01 1.04 -0.35
N PHE A 16 4.12 1.32 0.35
CA PHE A 16 4.51 2.71 0.64
C PHE A 16 4.89 3.48 -0.64
N ALA A 17 5.64 2.86 -1.55
CA ALA A 17 5.97 3.46 -2.84
C ALA A 17 4.69 3.86 -3.61
N THR A 18 3.76 2.93 -3.74
CA THR A 18 2.47 3.14 -4.42
C THR A 18 1.62 4.21 -3.72
N PHE A 19 1.57 4.21 -2.39
CA PHE A 19 0.85 5.22 -1.60
C PHE A 19 1.39 6.63 -1.83
N PHE A 20 2.71 6.81 -1.78
CA PHE A 20 3.33 8.12 -2.00
C PHE A 20 3.23 8.58 -3.45
N GLU A 21 3.38 7.67 -4.42
CA GLU A 21 3.19 7.97 -5.83
C GLU A 21 1.77 8.51 -6.09
N ASN A 22 0.75 7.78 -5.63
CA ASN A 22 -0.64 8.18 -5.77
C ASN A 22 -0.90 9.52 -5.08
N THR A 23 -0.49 9.65 -3.81
CA THR A 23 -0.71 10.89 -3.06
C THR A 23 -0.09 12.09 -3.78
N TRP A 24 1.17 11.97 -4.24
CA TRP A 24 1.84 13.05 -4.96
C TRP A 24 1.15 13.38 -6.29
N PHE A 25 0.89 12.36 -7.11
CA PHE A 25 0.34 12.55 -8.46
C PHE A 25 -1.05 13.17 -8.44
N TYR A 26 -1.96 12.63 -7.62
CA TYR A 26 -3.36 13.08 -7.61
C TYR A 26 -3.53 14.42 -6.88
N THR A 27 -2.77 14.68 -5.82
CA THR A 27 -2.77 16.02 -5.18
C THR A 27 -2.23 17.07 -6.14
N LYS A 28 -1.14 16.79 -6.87
CA LYS A 28 -0.55 17.75 -7.80
C LYS A 28 -1.47 18.09 -8.99
N ASN A 29 -2.19 17.10 -9.51
CA ASN A 29 -2.97 17.27 -10.74
C ASN A 29 -4.44 17.70 -10.53
N GLY A 30 -4.97 17.60 -9.31
CA GLY A 30 -6.38 17.94 -9.06
C GLY A 30 -6.74 18.25 -7.61
N GLY A 31 -5.75 18.39 -6.72
CA GLY A 31 -5.97 18.68 -5.31
C GLY A 31 -6.68 17.54 -4.55
N ASP A 32 -7.24 17.88 -3.39
CA ASP A 32 -7.73 16.90 -2.40
C ASP A 32 -8.93 16.09 -2.90
N LEU A 33 -9.82 16.69 -3.70
CA LEU A 33 -10.96 15.98 -4.27
C LEU A 33 -10.49 14.86 -5.20
N HIS A 34 -9.51 15.15 -6.06
CA HIS A 34 -9.00 14.18 -7.02
C HIS A 34 -8.23 13.05 -6.32
N ARG A 35 -7.47 13.37 -5.26
CA ARG A 35 -6.87 12.37 -4.36
C ARG A 35 -7.93 11.46 -3.74
N THR A 36 -9.02 12.03 -3.23
CA THR A 36 -10.11 11.26 -2.59
C THR A 36 -10.83 10.34 -3.56
N VAL A 37 -11.13 10.83 -4.77
CA VAL A 37 -11.75 10.02 -5.83
C VAL A 37 -10.83 8.87 -6.21
N HIS A 38 -9.55 9.14 -6.42
CA HIS A 38 -8.61 8.09 -6.80
C HIS A 38 -8.34 7.07 -5.69
N ALA A 39 -8.28 7.52 -4.43
CA ALA A 39 -8.19 6.62 -3.28
C ALA A 39 -9.36 5.63 -3.25
N THR A 40 -10.58 6.11 -3.48
CA THR A 40 -11.79 5.27 -3.58
C THR A 40 -11.68 4.24 -4.71
N LEU A 41 -11.26 4.67 -5.90
CA LEU A 41 -11.10 3.78 -7.06
C LEU A 41 -9.99 2.74 -6.86
N SER A 42 -8.88 3.14 -6.22
CA SER A 42 -7.78 2.24 -5.89
C SER A 42 -8.21 1.19 -4.87
N PHE A 43 -9.00 1.59 -3.88
CA PHE A 43 -9.58 0.69 -2.88
C PHE A 43 -10.53 -0.33 -3.52
N ASP A 44 -11.44 0.10 -4.40
CA ASP A 44 -12.34 -0.80 -5.13
C ASP A 44 -11.56 -1.82 -5.99
N THR A 45 -10.52 -1.35 -6.68
CA THR A 45 -9.64 -2.22 -7.48
C THR A 45 -8.93 -3.25 -6.60
N ALA A 46 -8.41 -2.83 -5.44
CA ALA A 46 -7.76 -3.73 -4.50
C ALA A 46 -8.73 -4.77 -3.94
N LEU A 47 -9.95 -4.38 -3.57
CA LEU A 47 -10.99 -5.31 -3.11
C LEU A 47 -11.37 -6.32 -4.17
N ARG A 48 -11.49 -5.88 -5.43
CA ARG A 48 -11.81 -6.78 -6.54
C ARG A 48 -10.74 -7.84 -6.74
N GLU A 49 -9.47 -7.45 -6.75
CA GLU A 49 -8.37 -8.42 -6.88
C GLU A 49 -8.29 -9.35 -5.67
N ASP A 50 -8.51 -8.82 -4.47
CA ASP A 50 -8.51 -9.59 -3.22
C ASP A 50 -9.70 -10.55 -3.10
N SER A 51 -10.77 -10.35 -3.88
CA SER A 51 -11.95 -11.21 -3.89
C SER A 51 -11.75 -12.53 -4.65
N PHE A 52 -10.68 -12.65 -5.44
CA PHE A 52 -10.39 -13.87 -6.19
C PHE A 52 -9.83 -14.98 -5.29
N ALA A 53 -10.12 -16.23 -5.63
CA ALA A 53 -9.59 -17.40 -4.92
C ALA A 53 -8.06 -17.52 -5.00
N THR A 54 -7.44 -16.84 -5.97
CA THR A 54 -5.99 -16.73 -6.12
C THR A 54 -5.37 -15.64 -5.25
N SER A 55 -6.17 -14.89 -4.48
CA SER A 55 -5.64 -13.89 -3.55
C SER A 55 -4.86 -14.57 -2.42
N ARG A 56 -4.04 -13.76 -1.73
CA ARG A 56 -3.20 -14.16 -0.61
C ARG A 56 -3.21 -13.12 0.50
N PRO A 57 -2.81 -13.49 1.73
CA PRO A 57 -2.53 -12.52 2.78
C PRO A 57 -1.48 -11.48 2.34
N LEU A 58 -1.61 -10.25 2.85
CA LEU A 58 -0.68 -9.16 2.53
C LEU A 58 0.75 -9.44 3.05
N CYS A 59 0.84 -10.05 4.23
CA CYS A 59 2.07 -10.56 4.81
C CYS A 59 1.99 -12.09 4.82
N SER A 60 3.01 -12.76 4.27
CA SER A 60 3.08 -14.21 4.12
C SER A 60 4.48 -14.70 4.39
N ILE A 61 4.62 -15.91 4.93
CA ILE A 61 5.93 -16.57 5.04
C ILE A 61 6.36 -16.99 3.63
N ILE A 62 7.60 -16.69 3.25
CA ILE A 62 8.16 -16.98 1.94
C ILE A 62 9.41 -17.83 2.12
N ASP A 63 9.37 -19.05 1.61
CA ASP A 63 10.43 -20.05 1.80
C ASP A 63 11.19 -20.32 0.49
N THR A 64 10.58 -20.06 -0.67
CA THR A 64 11.19 -20.34 -1.98
C THR A 64 11.34 -19.10 -2.87
N PRO A 65 12.34 -19.06 -3.76
CA PRO A 65 12.48 -17.96 -4.73
C PRO A 65 11.28 -17.79 -5.66
N SER A 66 10.56 -18.87 -5.99
CA SER A 66 9.34 -18.80 -6.80
C SER A 66 8.23 -18.04 -6.08
N GLU A 67 8.05 -18.29 -4.78
CA GLU A 67 7.06 -17.57 -3.96
C GLU A 67 7.38 -16.07 -3.86
N ILE A 68 8.66 -15.69 -3.86
CA ILE A 68 9.05 -14.27 -3.92
C ILE A 68 8.42 -13.60 -5.15
N PHE A 69 8.50 -14.22 -6.34
CA PHE A 69 7.92 -13.64 -7.56
C PHE A 69 6.40 -13.52 -7.50
N GLU A 70 5.72 -14.45 -6.82
CA GLU A 70 4.26 -14.39 -6.62
C GLU A 70 3.85 -13.20 -5.74
N THR A 71 4.74 -12.72 -4.87
CA THR A 71 4.46 -11.53 -4.05
C THR A 71 4.55 -10.19 -4.79
N PHE A 72 5.05 -10.16 -6.02
CA PHE A 72 5.03 -8.96 -6.88
C PHE A 72 3.71 -8.83 -7.63
N ASP A 73 2.61 -8.71 -6.88
CA ASP A 73 1.24 -8.72 -7.39
C ASP A 73 0.41 -7.53 -6.87
N GLY A 74 -0.81 -7.37 -7.40
CA GLY A 74 -1.71 -6.29 -6.97
C GLY A 74 -2.02 -6.27 -5.46
N ILE A 75 -1.84 -7.37 -4.74
CA ILE A 75 -2.00 -7.42 -3.28
C ILE A 75 -0.89 -6.61 -2.59
N SER A 76 0.38 -6.83 -2.93
CA SER A 76 1.49 -6.04 -2.35
C SER A 76 1.39 -4.55 -2.65
N TYR A 77 1.03 -4.20 -3.89
CA TYR A 77 0.98 -2.80 -4.34
C TYR A 77 -0.32 -2.11 -3.92
N LYS A 78 -1.46 -2.57 -4.44
CA LYS A 78 -2.74 -1.85 -4.35
C LYS A 78 -3.40 -2.02 -2.99
N LYS A 79 -3.49 -3.25 -2.47
CA LYS A 79 -4.06 -3.50 -1.14
C LYS A 79 -3.17 -2.90 -0.04
N GLY A 80 -1.84 -3.02 -0.18
CA GLY A 80 -0.87 -2.34 0.68
C GLY A 80 -1.09 -0.83 0.73
N ALA A 81 -1.12 -0.16 -0.43
CA ALA A 81 -1.36 1.28 -0.50
C ALA A 81 -2.75 1.70 0.04
N ALA A 82 -3.78 0.90 -0.22
CA ALA A 82 -5.13 1.17 0.26
C ALA A 82 -5.24 1.11 1.80
N ILE A 83 -4.53 0.17 2.44
CA ILE A 83 -4.45 0.09 3.91
C ILE A 83 -3.69 1.30 4.47
N LEU A 84 -2.64 1.76 3.81
CA LEU A 84 -1.91 2.97 4.21
C LEU A 84 -2.79 4.22 4.10
N GLU A 85 -3.56 4.34 3.03
CA GLU A 85 -4.53 5.43 2.84
C GLU A 85 -5.61 5.44 3.93
N MET A 86 -6.15 4.26 4.25
CA MET A 86 -7.13 4.10 5.33
C MET A 86 -6.51 4.46 6.69
N THR A 87 -5.29 4.02 6.96
CA THR A 87 -4.56 4.31 8.21
C THR A 87 -4.28 5.81 8.34
N ALA A 88 -3.80 6.45 7.27
CA ALA A 88 -3.57 7.90 7.24
C ALA A 88 -4.88 8.67 7.48
N SER A 89 -5.99 8.22 6.88
CA SER A 89 -7.31 8.81 7.06
C SER A 89 -7.83 8.65 8.50
N LEU A 90 -7.65 7.47 9.11
CA LEU A 90 -8.07 7.20 10.49
C LEU A 90 -7.24 7.98 11.51
N MET A 91 -5.93 8.09 11.31
CA MET A 91 -5.03 8.81 12.22
C MET A 91 -5.10 10.32 12.05
N GLY A 92 -5.46 10.79 10.86
CA GLY A 92 -5.26 12.15 10.40
C GLY A 92 -3.83 12.39 9.89
N GLU A 93 -3.72 13.10 8.76
CA GLU A 93 -2.49 13.21 7.97
C GLU A 93 -1.29 13.73 8.78
N GLN A 94 -1.48 14.75 9.63
CA GLN A 94 -0.40 15.29 10.45
C GLN A 94 0.19 14.27 11.43
N LYS A 95 -0.67 13.46 12.07
CA LYS A 95 -0.24 12.43 13.01
C LYS A 95 0.44 11.27 12.27
N PHE A 96 -0.09 10.89 11.12
CA PHE A 96 0.50 9.87 10.25
C PHE A 96 1.92 10.29 9.80
N ARG A 97 2.08 11.50 9.26
CA ARG A 97 3.39 12.03 8.86
C ARG A 97 4.37 12.12 10.02
N LYS A 98 3.91 12.52 11.21
CA LYS A 98 4.75 12.54 12.41
C LYS A 98 5.19 11.14 12.83
N ALA A 99 4.32 10.14 12.70
CA ALA A 99 4.65 8.75 13.00
C ALA A 99 5.71 8.20 12.03
N LEU A 100 5.61 8.51 10.73
CA LEU A 100 6.59 8.10 9.73
C LEU A 100 8.00 8.68 9.96
N ASN A 101 8.09 9.86 10.59
CA ASN A 101 9.36 10.51 10.89
C ASN A 101 9.96 10.08 12.23
N ARG A 102 9.27 9.21 12.99
CA ARG A 102 9.80 8.69 14.24
C ARG A 102 10.77 7.54 13.92
N PRO A 103 12.02 7.56 14.40
CA PRO A 103 12.93 6.43 14.21
C PRO A 103 12.35 5.19 14.90
N PHE A 104 12.36 4.07 14.17
CA PHE A 104 12.07 2.73 14.67
C PHE A 104 13.21 2.22 15.54
#